data_AF-A0A504Y3P5-F1
#
_entry.id   AF-A0A504Y3P5-F1
#
_cell.length_a   1.000
_cell.length_b   1.000
_cell.length_c   1.000
_cell.angle_alpha   90.00
_cell.angle_beta   90.00
_cell.angle_gamma   90.00
#
_symmetry.space_group_name_H-M   'P 1'
#
loop_
_entity.id
_entity.type
_entity.pdbx_description
1 polymer ?
#
loop_
_entity_poly.entity_id
_entity_poly.type
_entity_poly.pdbx_seq_one_letter_code
_entity_poly.pdbx_strand_id
1 'polypeptide(L)'
;MSAAVTWLQNSLGIDVTGEWARHVHLNVGGTLYTTRRYTLRELKDHRIFGPILDGHAHRCEDGSFLIDRDGSLFRYIIAYLRDGRLSVPDNFVEWDMLLQEVRYYELPAMEKSVMDRFEFQQSVFRRQLPHGVYVWWPPASSHIEEGATDQTRALEKEHAEAAADAATRSSAGVAPSSCSSASLPIRIVPPLPGLTVEAASGRRVVFRETQVLEDLDQLVTVLLTAYGFSIQHWDAERGRGGCSRGNSREREGESLKGASRDDAIDLDASVSVALLESTFPPSEDCGAIDKAKHWRDFLAPITADSWRSGAFARIERFLDGEKEKGRVILPPATDIFNAFNSCPFRGLKVVLLGQDPYHDLHQAHGLCFSVLPEVALPPSLRNIYKELTTDIAGFQAPRHGYLQSWSEQGMLMLNATLTVEAHKANSHSKTSGWTAFTDAVIQHLSQHHPNRLVFLLWGGYAQQKKKLIDASRHIVLESVHPSPLSASRGWFGCHCFSACNAALQSMGHLPMHWQLPLNASLP
;
A
#
# COMPACT_ATOMS: atom_id res chain seq x y z
N MET A 1 -47.64 -34.35 16.45
CA MET A 1 -46.47 -35.23 16.22
C MET A 1 -46.10 -35.90 17.54
N SER A 2 -45.76 -37.18 17.53
CA SER A 2 -45.36 -37.93 18.75
C SER A 2 -44.04 -37.40 19.31
N ALA A 3 -43.90 -37.31 20.64
CA ALA A 3 -42.66 -36.91 21.32
C ALA A 3 -41.42 -37.72 20.87
N ALA A 4 -41.63 -38.95 20.38
CA ALA A 4 -40.58 -39.79 19.81
C ALA A 4 -39.98 -39.23 18.51
N VAL A 5 -40.79 -38.56 17.67
CA VAL A 5 -40.34 -37.95 16.41
C VAL A 5 -39.48 -36.72 16.68
N THR A 6 -39.86 -35.92 17.67
CA THR A 6 -39.11 -34.74 18.12
C THR A 6 -37.78 -35.12 18.79
N TRP A 7 -37.75 -36.22 19.55
CA TRP A 7 -36.52 -36.76 20.13
C TRP A 7 -35.56 -37.28 19.04
N LEU A 8 -36.05 -38.06 18.06
CA LEU A 8 -35.25 -38.57 16.94
C LEU A 8 -34.66 -37.44 16.06
N GLN A 9 -35.42 -36.39 15.78
CA GLN A 9 -34.93 -35.21 15.04
C GLN A 9 -33.77 -34.52 15.76
N ASN A 10 -33.88 -34.34 17.07
CA ASN A 10 -32.88 -33.63 17.86
C ASN A 10 -31.63 -34.49 18.17
N SER A 11 -31.78 -35.81 18.29
CA SER A 11 -30.69 -36.71 18.69
C SER A 11 -29.88 -37.29 17.52
N LEU A 12 -30.47 -37.42 16.32
CA LEU A 12 -29.78 -38.01 15.16
C LEU A 12 -29.56 -37.02 14.00
N GLY A 13 -30.15 -35.82 14.06
CA GLY A 13 -30.06 -34.84 12.97
C GLY A 13 -30.74 -35.28 11.67
N ILE A 14 -31.60 -36.30 11.73
CA ILE A 14 -32.31 -36.87 10.57
C ILE A 14 -33.69 -36.22 10.46
N ASP A 15 -33.99 -35.63 9.30
CA ASP A 15 -35.28 -35.02 9.00
C ASP A 15 -36.36 -36.06 8.71
N VAL A 16 -37.05 -36.52 9.75
CA VAL A 16 -38.13 -37.52 9.64
C VAL A 16 -39.45 -36.93 9.12
N THR A 17 -39.61 -35.60 9.14
CA THR A 17 -40.84 -34.90 8.72
C THR A 17 -40.82 -34.48 7.25
N GLY A 18 -39.66 -34.58 6.59
CA GLY A 18 -39.44 -34.07 5.23
C GLY A 18 -39.53 -32.55 5.14
N GLU A 19 -39.50 -31.86 6.28
CA GLU A 19 -39.63 -30.41 6.34
C GLU A 19 -38.43 -29.73 5.69
N TRP A 20 -37.22 -30.19 6.01
CA TRP A 20 -35.97 -29.62 5.47
C TRP A 20 -35.80 -29.93 3.98
N ALA A 21 -36.49 -30.95 3.46
CA ALA A 21 -36.53 -31.28 2.04
C ALA A 21 -37.44 -30.34 1.22
N ARG A 22 -38.32 -29.55 1.85
CA ARG A 22 -39.24 -28.65 1.14
C ARG A 22 -38.49 -27.51 0.45
N HIS A 23 -39.02 -27.10 -0.70
CA HIS A 23 -38.49 -25.96 -1.44
C HIS A 23 -38.91 -24.63 -0.81
N VAL A 24 -38.00 -23.66 -0.93
CA VAL A 24 -38.22 -22.25 -0.65
C VAL A 24 -37.96 -21.50 -1.95
N HIS A 25 -38.95 -20.70 -2.36
CA HIS A 25 -38.84 -19.82 -3.52
C HIS A 25 -38.57 -18.40 -3.03
N LEU A 26 -37.47 -17.82 -3.48
CA LEU A 26 -37.03 -16.47 -3.12
C LEU A 26 -37.06 -15.60 -4.37
N ASN A 27 -37.57 -14.38 -4.26
CA ASN A 27 -37.45 -13.34 -5.25
C ASN A 27 -36.51 -12.27 -4.68
N VAL A 28 -35.29 -12.21 -5.21
CA VAL A 28 -34.26 -11.27 -4.77
C VAL A 28 -34.08 -10.19 -5.82
N GLY A 29 -34.62 -9.00 -5.58
CA GLY A 29 -34.57 -7.86 -6.51
C GLY A 29 -35.07 -8.18 -7.93
N GLY A 30 -36.05 -9.07 -8.07
CA GLY A 30 -36.58 -9.53 -9.36
C GLY A 30 -35.96 -10.83 -9.89
N THR A 31 -34.92 -11.36 -9.25
CA THR A 31 -34.31 -12.65 -9.64
C THR A 31 -34.87 -13.79 -8.80
N LEU A 32 -35.41 -14.81 -9.46
CA LEU A 32 -36.02 -15.97 -8.80
C LEU A 32 -34.99 -17.05 -8.46
N TYR A 33 -34.96 -17.44 -7.19
CA TYR A 33 -34.14 -18.52 -6.66
C TYR A 33 -35.03 -19.60 -6.05
N THR A 34 -34.70 -20.86 -6.33
CA THR A 34 -35.28 -22.01 -5.63
C THR A 34 -34.19 -22.71 -4.85
N THR A 35 -34.44 -22.94 -3.56
CA THR A 35 -33.54 -23.67 -2.67
C THR A 35 -34.31 -24.61 -1.76
N ARG A 36 -33.62 -25.42 -0.96
CA ARG A 36 -34.26 -26.25 0.08
C ARG A 36 -34.22 -25.53 1.41
N ARG A 37 -35.21 -25.78 2.28
CA ARG A 37 -35.18 -25.31 3.68
C ARG A 37 -33.88 -25.74 4.37
N TYR A 38 -33.38 -26.94 4.06
CA TYR A 38 -32.10 -27.47 4.56
C TYR A 38 -30.89 -26.55 4.34
N THR A 39 -30.87 -25.80 3.23
CA THR A 39 -29.81 -24.83 2.90
C THR A 39 -29.78 -23.65 3.87
N LEU A 40 -30.93 -23.32 4.47
CA LEU A 40 -31.07 -22.19 5.39
C LEU A 40 -31.12 -22.63 6.86
N ARG A 41 -30.88 -23.92 7.16
CA ARG A 41 -31.09 -24.49 8.51
C ARG A 41 -30.29 -23.81 9.62
N GLU A 42 -29.07 -23.38 9.30
CA GLU A 42 -28.16 -22.69 10.22
C GLU A 42 -28.56 -21.23 10.43
N LEU A 43 -29.48 -20.73 9.61
CA LEU A 43 -30.01 -19.36 9.62
C LEU A 43 -31.46 -19.31 10.11
N LYS A 44 -31.92 -20.33 10.84
CA LYS A 44 -33.28 -20.37 11.42
C LYS A 44 -33.56 -19.18 12.35
N ASP A 45 -32.54 -18.70 13.05
CA ASP A 45 -32.65 -17.57 13.99
C ASP A 45 -32.20 -16.24 13.34
N HIS A 46 -31.94 -16.24 12.03
CA HIS A 46 -31.45 -15.07 11.30
C HIS A 46 -32.58 -14.08 11.01
N ARG A 47 -32.30 -12.77 11.13
CA ARG A 47 -33.31 -11.70 10.95
C ARG A 47 -34.05 -11.71 9.61
N ILE A 48 -33.41 -12.20 8.54
CA ILE A 48 -34.01 -12.31 7.19
C ILE A 48 -34.55 -13.72 6.94
N PHE A 49 -33.75 -14.75 7.25
CA PHE A 49 -34.06 -16.11 6.83
C PHE A 49 -34.93 -16.87 7.83
N GLY A 50 -34.93 -16.47 9.11
CA GLY A 50 -35.85 -16.99 10.13
C GLY A 50 -37.31 -16.74 9.76
N PRO A 51 -37.75 -15.49 9.50
CA PRO A 51 -39.11 -15.22 9.05
C PRO A 51 -39.50 -15.93 7.75
N ILE A 52 -38.54 -16.18 6.84
CA ILE A 52 -38.77 -16.97 5.62
C ILE A 52 -39.01 -18.45 5.96
N LEU A 53 -38.23 -19.00 6.89
CA LEU A 53 -38.39 -20.36 7.37
C LEU A 53 -39.67 -20.52 8.20
N ASP A 54 -40.07 -19.54 8.98
CA ASP A 54 -41.32 -19.58 9.76
C ASP A 54 -42.55 -19.27 8.88
N GLY A 55 -42.33 -18.77 7.67
CA GLY A 55 -43.39 -18.46 6.70
C GLY A 55 -44.06 -17.11 6.92
N HIS A 56 -43.49 -16.26 7.78
CA HIS A 56 -43.99 -14.93 8.14
C HIS A 56 -43.39 -13.80 7.29
N ALA A 57 -42.36 -14.07 6.48
CA ALA A 57 -41.78 -13.08 5.59
C ALA A 57 -42.75 -12.64 4.48
N HIS A 58 -42.53 -11.42 3.97
CA HIS A 58 -43.31 -10.85 2.86
C HIS A 58 -43.19 -11.71 1.61
N ARG A 59 -44.33 -11.88 0.91
CA ARG A 59 -44.44 -12.66 -0.32
C ARG A 59 -44.86 -11.80 -1.49
N CYS A 60 -44.34 -12.12 -2.67
CA CYS A 60 -44.82 -11.62 -3.94
C CYS A 60 -46.16 -12.28 -4.33
N GLU A 61 -46.81 -11.74 -5.36
CA GLU A 61 -48.07 -12.28 -5.91
C GLU A 61 -47.95 -13.74 -6.37
N ASP A 62 -46.75 -14.16 -6.80
CA ASP A 62 -46.43 -15.54 -7.21
C ASP A 62 -46.14 -16.49 -6.04
N GLY A 63 -46.23 -16.00 -4.79
CA GLY A 63 -46.02 -16.78 -3.57
C GLY A 63 -44.56 -16.94 -3.14
N SER A 64 -43.59 -16.43 -3.90
CA SER A 64 -42.17 -16.38 -3.52
C SER A 64 -41.92 -15.35 -2.41
N PHE A 65 -40.89 -15.56 -1.59
CA PHE A 65 -40.52 -14.60 -0.55
C PHE A 65 -39.67 -13.48 -1.11
N LEU A 66 -40.07 -12.24 -0.86
CA LEU A 66 -39.38 -11.06 -1.36
C LEU A 66 -38.17 -10.70 -0.50
N ILE A 67 -37.03 -10.49 -1.15
CA ILE A 67 -35.84 -9.87 -0.58
C ILE A 67 -35.44 -8.72 -1.50
N ASP A 68 -35.51 -7.49 -1.00
CA ASP A 68 -35.22 -6.29 -1.78
C ASP A 68 -33.71 -6.01 -1.82
N ARG A 69 -32.97 -6.82 -2.60
CA ARG A 69 -31.50 -6.81 -2.74
C ARG A 69 -31.05 -7.20 -4.15
N ASP A 70 -29.74 -7.13 -4.40
CA ASP A 70 -29.16 -7.50 -5.70
C ASP A 70 -29.31 -9.01 -5.97
N GLY A 71 -30.26 -9.34 -6.85
CA GLY A 71 -30.51 -10.70 -7.28
C GLY A 71 -29.32 -11.34 -8.00
N SER A 72 -28.50 -10.60 -8.73
CA SER A 72 -27.38 -11.15 -9.50
C SER A 72 -26.22 -11.57 -8.62
N LEU A 73 -25.93 -10.83 -7.55
CA LEU A 73 -24.89 -11.17 -6.56
C LEU A 73 -25.36 -12.23 -5.58
N PHE A 74 -26.67 -12.28 -5.29
CA PHE A 74 -27.25 -13.29 -4.40
C PHE A 74 -26.99 -14.73 -4.85
N ARG A 75 -26.74 -14.99 -6.15
CA ARG A 75 -26.34 -16.32 -6.65
C ARG A 75 -25.13 -16.89 -5.91
N TYR A 76 -24.17 -16.04 -5.55
CA TYR A 76 -22.95 -16.45 -4.87
C TYR A 76 -23.20 -16.73 -3.39
N ILE A 77 -24.10 -15.96 -2.78
CA ILE A 77 -24.54 -16.17 -1.40
C ILE A 77 -25.32 -17.48 -1.28
N ILE A 78 -26.30 -17.72 -2.15
CA ILE A 78 -27.09 -18.95 -2.09
C ILE A 78 -26.26 -20.19 -2.44
N ALA A 79 -25.26 -20.08 -3.32
CA ALA A 79 -24.29 -21.14 -3.58
C ALA A 79 -23.41 -21.41 -2.35
N TYR A 80 -22.92 -20.35 -1.69
CA TYR A 80 -22.16 -20.49 -0.45
C TYR A 80 -22.97 -21.17 0.65
N LEU A 81 -24.25 -20.82 0.82
CA LEU A 81 -25.13 -21.46 1.81
C LEU A 81 -25.41 -22.95 1.51
N ARG A 82 -25.24 -23.40 0.25
CA ARG A 82 -25.36 -24.81 -0.12
C ARG A 82 -24.11 -25.61 0.22
N ASP A 83 -22.95 -25.07 -0.16
CA ASP A 83 -21.71 -25.84 -0.23
C ASP A 83 -20.65 -25.42 0.81
N GLY A 84 -20.88 -24.32 1.54
CA GLY A 84 -19.96 -23.74 2.53
C GLY A 84 -18.68 -23.16 1.91
N ARG A 85 -18.63 -22.97 0.58
CA ARG A 85 -17.44 -22.51 -0.16
C ARG A 85 -17.79 -21.35 -1.07
N LEU A 86 -16.93 -20.35 -1.09
CA LEU A 86 -17.06 -19.22 -2.01
C LEU A 86 -16.64 -19.66 -3.42
N SER A 87 -17.62 -19.78 -4.32
CA SER A 87 -17.39 -20.09 -5.72
C SER A 87 -17.73 -18.87 -6.57
N VAL A 88 -16.70 -18.24 -7.13
CA VAL A 88 -16.83 -17.12 -8.07
C VAL A 88 -15.95 -17.38 -9.29
N PRO A 89 -16.29 -16.84 -10.48
CA PRO A 89 -15.44 -16.93 -11.66
C PRO A 89 -14.03 -16.34 -11.42
N ASP A 90 -13.02 -16.84 -12.13
CA ASP A 90 -11.64 -16.32 -12.00
C ASP A 90 -11.52 -14.84 -12.40
N ASN A 91 -12.42 -14.36 -13.26
CA ASN A 91 -12.52 -12.97 -13.69
C ASN A 91 -13.59 -12.17 -12.93
N PHE A 92 -13.98 -12.61 -11.73
CA PHE A 92 -14.97 -11.89 -10.92
C PHE A 92 -14.43 -10.50 -10.54
N VAL A 93 -15.22 -9.44 -10.80
CA VAL A 93 -14.81 -8.03 -10.61
C VAL A 93 -15.64 -7.27 -9.57
N GLU A 94 -16.79 -7.81 -9.15
CA GLU A 94 -17.75 -7.15 -8.27
C GLU A 94 -17.49 -7.46 -6.79
N TRP A 95 -16.22 -7.57 -6.39
CA TRP A 95 -15.80 -7.98 -5.04
C TRP A 95 -16.36 -7.08 -3.94
N ASP A 96 -16.30 -5.76 -4.13
CA ASP A 96 -16.80 -4.79 -3.15
C ASP A 96 -18.32 -4.88 -3.00
N MET A 97 -19.03 -5.09 -4.11
CA MET A 97 -20.49 -5.24 -4.10
C MET A 97 -20.89 -6.57 -3.44
N LEU A 98 -20.18 -7.66 -3.74
CA LEU A 98 -20.40 -8.94 -3.07
C LEU A 98 -20.13 -8.85 -1.56
N LEU A 99 -19.08 -8.14 -1.14
CA LEU A 99 -18.78 -7.91 0.27
C LEU A 99 -19.90 -7.15 0.98
N GLN A 100 -20.49 -6.14 0.32
CA GLN A 100 -21.65 -5.41 0.85
C GLN A 100 -22.88 -6.31 1.02
N GLU A 101 -23.18 -7.16 0.03
CA GLU A 101 -24.27 -8.13 0.16
C GLU A 101 -24.03 -9.11 1.31
N VAL A 102 -22.83 -9.68 1.39
CA VAL A 102 -22.45 -10.64 2.44
C VAL A 102 -22.60 -10.04 3.85
N ARG A 103 -22.24 -8.76 4.03
CA ARG A 103 -22.46 -8.02 5.28
C ARG A 103 -23.93 -7.78 5.56
N TYR A 104 -24.72 -7.45 4.55
CA TYR A 104 -26.17 -7.27 4.68
C TYR A 104 -26.86 -8.54 5.21
N TYR A 105 -26.49 -9.70 4.66
CA TYR A 105 -26.99 -11.01 5.09
C TYR A 105 -26.30 -11.56 6.35
N GLU A 106 -25.41 -10.79 6.99
CA GLU A 106 -24.71 -11.14 8.24
C GLU A 106 -24.03 -12.53 8.21
N LEU A 107 -23.27 -12.80 7.14
CA LEU A 107 -22.58 -14.07 6.94
C LEU A 107 -21.05 -13.95 7.20
N PRO A 108 -20.57 -13.98 8.46
CA PRO A 108 -19.17 -13.68 8.80
C PRO A 108 -18.15 -14.69 8.22
N ALA A 109 -18.54 -15.97 8.10
CA ALA A 109 -17.68 -16.99 7.49
C ALA A 109 -17.49 -16.76 5.98
N MET A 110 -18.53 -16.26 5.31
CA MET A 110 -18.46 -15.88 3.91
C MET A 110 -17.71 -14.55 3.75
N GLU A 111 -17.89 -13.59 4.66
CA GLU A 111 -17.19 -12.30 4.66
C GLU A 111 -15.68 -12.52 4.65
N LYS A 112 -15.18 -13.36 5.57
CA LYS A 112 -13.78 -13.76 5.61
C LYS A 112 -13.33 -14.37 4.28
N SER A 113 -14.11 -15.28 3.71
CA SER A 113 -13.80 -15.95 2.44
C SER A 113 -13.71 -14.97 1.26
N VAL A 114 -14.56 -13.94 1.24
CA VAL A 114 -14.55 -12.89 0.22
C VAL A 114 -13.33 -12.00 0.37
N MET A 115 -13.00 -11.58 1.59
CA MET A 115 -11.82 -10.75 1.88
C MET A 115 -10.51 -11.47 1.52
N ASP A 116 -10.34 -12.72 1.96
CA ASP A 116 -9.14 -13.52 1.67
C ASP A 116 -8.90 -13.66 0.15
N ARG A 117 -9.98 -13.89 -0.62
CA ARG A 117 -9.89 -14.06 -2.07
C ARG A 117 -9.71 -12.74 -2.81
N PHE A 118 -10.31 -11.66 -2.33
CA PHE A 118 -10.12 -10.30 -2.87
C PHE A 118 -8.68 -9.84 -2.72
N GLU A 119 -8.08 -10.00 -1.54
CA GLU A 119 -6.67 -9.68 -1.29
C GLU A 119 -5.74 -10.52 -2.18
N PHE A 120 -6.04 -11.82 -2.32
CA PHE A 120 -5.31 -12.70 -3.22
C PHE A 120 -5.37 -12.21 -4.67
N GLN A 121 -6.56 -11.88 -5.19
CA GLN A 121 -6.73 -11.40 -6.57
C GLN A 121 -6.04 -10.05 -6.80
N GLN A 122 -6.13 -9.10 -5.86
CA GLN A 122 -5.36 -7.86 -5.93
C GLN A 122 -3.85 -8.14 -5.96
N SER A 123 -3.37 -9.11 -5.18
CA SER A 123 -1.95 -9.47 -5.15
C SER A 123 -1.47 -10.09 -6.47
N VAL A 124 -2.31 -10.90 -7.13
CA VAL A 124 -2.00 -11.53 -8.42
C VAL A 124 -2.03 -10.49 -9.54
N PHE A 125 -3.06 -9.62 -9.55
CA PHE A 125 -3.20 -8.54 -10.52
C PHE A 125 -2.01 -7.57 -10.46
N ARG A 126 -1.59 -7.15 -9.25
CA ARG A 126 -0.42 -6.26 -9.07
C ARG A 126 0.91 -6.87 -9.55
N ARG A 127 1.04 -8.21 -9.58
CA ARG A 127 2.24 -8.89 -10.09
C ARG A 127 2.35 -8.88 -11.61
N GLN A 128 1.23 -8.75 -12.32
CA GLN A 128 1.17 -8.73 -13.78
C GLN A 128 1.25 -7.33 -14.38
N LEU A 129 1.10 -6.29 -13.56
CA LEU A 129 1.19 -4.91 -14.01
C LEU A 129 2.65 -4.48 -14.24
N PRO A 130 2.91 -3.64 -15.24
CA PRO A 130 4.23 -3.06 -15.48
C PRO A 130 4.68 -2.23 -14.27
N HIS A 131 6.00 -2.12 -14.05
CA HIS A 131 6.55 -1.38 -12.90
C HIS A 131 6.40 0.14 -12.98
N GLY A 132 5.97 0.66 -14.14
CA GLY A 132 5.69 2.07 -14.39
C GLY A 132 4.96 2.22 -15.73
N VAL A 133 4.22 3.32 -15.87
CA VAL A 133 3.41 3.60 -17.05
C VAL A 133 3.68 5.03 -17.49
N TYR A 134 4.06 5.21 -18.74
CA TYR A 134 4.24 6.51 -19.37
C TYR A 134 2.94 6.90 -20.05
N VAL A 135 2.43 8.07 -19.69
CA VAL A 135 1.22 8.64 -20.26
C VAL A 135 1.58 9.92 -20.99
N TRP A 136 1.17 9.99 -22.25
CA TRP A 136 1.17 11.23 -23.02
C TRP A 136 -0.28 11.61 -23.29
N TRP A 137 -0.71 12.78 -22.79
CA TRP A 137 -2.05 13.32 -22.94
C TRP A 137 -1.97 14.74 -23.52
N PRO A 138 -2.54 15.02 -24.70
CA PRO A 138 -2.49 16.34 -25.29
C PRO A 138 -3.31 17.33 -24.47
N PRO A 139 -2.83 18.57 -24.25
CA PRO A 139 -3.63 19.61 -23.61
C PRO A 139 -4.89 19.89 -24.44
N ALA A 140 -6.03 20.03 -23.77
CA ALA A 140 -7.26 20.49 -24.40
C ALA A 140 -6.97 21.85 -25.04
N SER A 141 -7.26 22.00 -26.33
CA SER A 141 -7.05 23.26 -27.05
C SER A 141 -7.93 24.35 -26.43
N SER A 142 -7.38 25.12 -25.49
CA SER A 142 -8.02 26.33 -24.98
C SER A 142 -7.76 27.47 -25.97
N HIS A 143 -8.85 28.16 -26.31
CA HIS A 143 -8.86 29.39 -27.07
C HIS A 143 -7.84 30.39 -26.51
N ILE A 144 -7.00 30.93 -27.40
CA ILE A 144 -6.11 32.05 -27.10
C ILE A 144 -7.00 33.28 -26.85
N GLU A 145 -7.09 33.72 -25.59
CA GLU A 145 -7.54 35.08 -25.26
C GLU A 145 -6.40 36.07 -25.57
N GLU A 146 -6.68 37.00 -26.47
CA GLU A 146 -5.82 38.15 -26.78
C GLU A 146 -5.71 39.06 -25.55
N GLY A 147 -4.55 39.05 -24.91
CA GLY A 147 -4.16 39.98 -23.85
C GLY A 147 -2.77 40.55 -24.14
N ALA A 148 -2.68 41.39 -25.17
CA ALA A 148 -1.46 42.11 -25.51
C ALA A 148 -1.09 43.09 -24.37
N THR A 149 0.03 42.85 -23.68
CA THR A 149 0.72 43.88 -22.90
C THR A 149 2.00 44.32 -23.63
N ASP A 150 2.12 45.63 -23.66
CA ASP A 150 2.85 46.46 -24.62
C ASP A 150 4.36 46.55 -24.30
N GLN A 151 5.08 45.43 -24.33
CA GLN A 151 6.55 45.41 -24.11
C GLN A 151 7.37 44.59 -25.12
N THR A 152 6.75 43.83 -26.03
CA THR A 152 7.46 43.06 -27.07
C THR A 152 7.61 43.79 -28.40
N ARG A 153 7.12 45.03 -28.54
CA ARG A 153 7.22 45.81 -29.78
C ARG A 153 8.48 46.66 -29.92
N ALA A 154 9.41 46.58 -28.97
CA ALA A 154 10.65 47.36 -28.96
C ALA A 154 11.92 46.55 -29.25
N LEU A 155 11.84 45.22 -29.45
CA LEU A 155 13.02 44.37 -29.70
C LEU A 155 13.03 43.66 -31.06
N GLU A 156 11.96 43.77 -31.85
CA GLU A 156 11.91 43.22 -33.22
C GLU A 156 12.30 44.23 -34.32
N LYS A 157 12.78 45.42 -33.95
CA LYS A 157 13.17 46.48 -34.89
C LYS A 157 14.69 46.64 -35.09
N GLU A 158 15.50 45.77 -34.50
CA GLU A 158 16.98 45.85 -34.58
C GLU A 158 17.67 44.65 -35.26
N HIS A 159 16.93 43.66 -35.77
CA HIS A 159 17.52 42.52 -36.51
C HIS A 159 17.06 42.38 -37.97
N ALA A 160 16.31 43.35 -38.51
CA ALA A 160 15.78 43.32 -39.88
C ALA A 160 16.60 44.13 -40.91
N GLU A 161 17.87 44.45 -40.65
CA GLU A 161 18.72 45.25 -41.56
C GLU A 161 20.08 44.59 -41.92
N ALA A 162 20.24 43.27 -41.76
CA ALA A 162 21.53 42.60 -42.03
C ALA A 162 21.46 41.36 -42.94
N ALA A 163 20.44 41.20 -43.79
CA ALA A 163 20.40 40.10 -44.75
C ALA A 163 19.76 40.50 -46.09
N ALA A 164 20.38 41.49 -46.74
CA ALA A 164 20.20 41.77 -48.16
C ALA A 164 21.58 41.71 -48.84
N ASP A 165 22.05 40.50 -49.14
CA ASP A 165 22.84 40.20 -50.35
C ASP A 165 23.31 38.74 -50.33
N ALA A 166 22.76 37.96 -51.26
CA ALA A 166 23.41 36.89 -52.03
C ALA A 166 22.35 35.88 -52.48
N ALA A 167 21.71 36.21 -53.60
CA ALA A 167 20.84 35.31 -54.31
C ALA A 167 21.61 34.23 -55.09
N THR A 168 20.88 33.14 -55.38
CA THR A 168 20.92 32.29 -56.59
C THR A 168 21.82 31.03 -56.58
N ARG A 169 21.21 29.83 -56.43
CA ARG A 169 20.68 29.01 -57.55
C ARG A 169 20.17 27.62 -57.12
N SER A 170 18.88 27.38 -57.43
CA SER A 170 18.30 26.14 -57.99
C SER A 170 18.14 24.94 -57.05
N SER A 171 17.03 24.21 -56.94
CA SER A 171 15.71 24.21 -57.60
C SER A 171 14.90 23.09 -56.93
N ALA A 172 13.63 23.33 -56.62
CA ALA A 172 12.49 22.38 -56.69
C ALA A 172 11.43 22.82 -55.66
N GLY A 173 10.29 23.27 -56.17
CA GLY A 173 9.18 23.74 -55.36
C GLY A 173 8.47 22.60 -54.64
N VAL A 174 8.13 22.86 -53.38
CA VAL A 174 6.89 22.40 -52.75
C VAL A 174 6.36 23.60 -51.99
N ALA A 175 5.12 24.00 -52.26
CA ALA A 175 4.44 25.07 -51.55
C ALA A 175 4.46 24.80 -50.04
N PRO A 176 4.51 25.82 -49.16
CA PRO A 176 4.33 25.60 -47.74
C PRO A 176 2.87 25.20 -47.52
N SER A 177 2.61 23.90 -47.44
CA SER A 177 1.38 23.41 -46.83
C SER A 177 1.37 23.96 -45.41
N SER A 178 0.41 24.84 -45.14
CA SER A 178 0.05 25.29 -43.81
C SER A 178 -0.10 24.06 -42.91
N CYS A 179 0.90 23.79 -42.09
CA CYS A 179 0.80 22.80 -41.02
C CYS A 179 -0.23 23.34 -40.03
N SER A 180 -1.50 22.91 -40.19
CA SER A 180 -2.41 22.91 -39.07
C SER A 180 -1.75 22.09 -37.95
N SER A 181 -1.62 22.68 -36.77
CA SER A 181 -1.12 22.02 -35.57
C SER A 181 -2.01 20.83 -35.21
N ALA A 182 -1.77 19.67 -35.83
CA ALA A 182 -2.44 18.44 -35.47
C ALA A 182 -1.83 17.96 -34.15
N SER A 183 -2.59 18.09 -33.07
CA SER A 183 -2.24 17.49 -31.77
C SER A 183 -1.99 16.00 -31.95
N LEU A 184 -0.87 15.50 -31.40
CA LEU A 184 -0.51 14.09 -31.41
C LEU A 184 -1.61 13.24 -30.70
N PRO A 185 -1.70 11.92 -30.94
CA PRO A 185 -2.68 11.04 -30.29
C PRO A 185 -2.22 10.53 -28.91
N ILE A 186 -3.13 10.37 -27.96
CA ILE A 186 -2.91 9.86 -26.59
C ILE A 186 -2.11 8.56 -26.65
N ARG A 187 -1.09 8.44 -25.81
CA ARG A 187 -0.27 7.22 -25.71
C ARG A 187 -0.10 6.79 -24.26
N ILE A 188 -0.27 5.49 -24.03
CA ILE A 188 -0.08 4.85 -22.73
C ILE A 188 0.84 3.65 -22.95
N VAL A 189 2.01 3.66 -22.32
CA VAL A 189 3.06 2.66 -22.56
C VAL A 189 3.65 2.17 -21.23
N PRO A 190 3.71 0.84 -21.00
CA PRO A 190 3.12 -0.22 -21.83
C PRO A 190 1.58 -0.27 -21.68
N PRO A 191 0.85 -0.92 -22.62
CA PRO A 191 -0.61 -1.00 -22.54
C PRO A 191 -1.06 -1.72 -21.26
N LEU A 192 -2.11 -1.20 -20.64
CA LEU A 192 -2.65 -1.74 -19.38
C LEU A 192 -3.90 -2.59 -19.63
N PRO A 193 -4.07 -3.72 -18.91
CA PRO A 193 -5.25 -4.57 -19.06
C PRO A 193 -6.55 -3.80 -18.81
N GLY A 194 -7.48 -3.81 -19.76
CA GLY A 194 -8.76 -3.11 -19.64
C GLY A 194 -8.70 -1.61 -19.92
N LEU A 195 -7.58 -1.08 -20.40
CA LEU A 195 -7.43 0.33 -20.75
C LEU A 195 -7.06 0.43 -22.24
N THR A 196 -7.96 0.98 -23.04
CA THR A 196 -7.86 0.99 -24.50
C THR A 196 -7.85 2.41 -25.03
N VAL A 197 -6.93 2.71 -25.95
CA VAL A 197 -6.91 3.99 -26.69
C VAL A 197 -7.66 3.77 -28.00
N GLU A 198 -8.66 4.59 -28.28
CA GLU A 198 -9.50 4.47 -29.49
C GLU A 198 -8.66 4.61 -30.76
N ALA A 199 -8.64 3.57 -31.61
CA ALA A 199 -7.75 3.49 -32.77
C ALA A 199 -8.06 4.50 -33.89
N ALA A 200 -9.31 4.95 -34.01
CA ALA A 200 -9.75 5.84 -35.10
C ALA A 200 -9.35 7.31 -34.88
N SER A 201 -9.40 7.79 -33.63
CA SER A 201 -9.12 9.18 -33.27
C SER A 201 -7.81 9.35 -32.49
N GLY A 202 -7.38 8.32 -31.75
CA GLY A 202 -6.28 8.38 -30.80
C GLY A 202 -6.50 9.41 -29.69
N ARG A 203 -7.72 9.91 -29.48
CA ARG A 203 -8.02 11.04 -28.58
C ARG A 203 -8.89 10.66 -27.39
N ARG A 204 -9.24 9.37 -27.28
CA ARG A 204 -10.11 8.86 -26.22
C ARG A 204 -9.51 7.61 -25.62
N VAL A 205 -9.60 7.52 -24.30
CA VAL A 205 -9.20 6.35 -23.53
C VAL A 205 -10.45 5.74 -22.91
N VAL A 206 -10.64 4.43 -23.04
CA VAL A 206 -11.76 3.70 -22.48
C VAL A 206 -11.27 2.67 -21.49
N PHE A 207 -11.79 2.73 -20.26
CA PHE A 207 -11.56 1.77 -19.21
C PHE A 207 -12.72 0.76 -19.16
N ARG A 208 -12.38 -0.54 -19.18
CA ARG A 208 -13.29 -1.69 -19.15
C ARG A 208 -14.45 -1.58 -20.15
N GLU A 209 -14.19 -1.07 -21.35
CA GLU A 209 -15.14 -0.95 -22.46
C GLU A 209 -16.42 -0.14 -22.20
N THR A 210 -16.54 0.50 -21.03
CA THR A 210 -17.78 1.14 -20.54
C THR A 210 -17.56 2.56 -20.07
N GLN A 211 -16.39 2.87 -19.50
CA GLN A 211 -16.06 4.19 -19.00
C GLN A 211 -15.11 4.91 -19.95
N VAL A 212 -15.56 6.03 -20.52
CA VAL A 212 -14.71 6.93 -21.30
C VAL A 212 -14.02 7.88 -20.33
N LEU A 213 -12.69 7.99 -20.45
CA LEU A 213 -11.87 8.94 -19.70
C LEU A 213 -11.66 10.17 -20.57
N GLU A 214 -12.12 11.32 -20.08
CA GLU A 214 -12.17 12.58 -20.85
C GLU A 214 -10.93 13.45 -20.65
N ASP A 215 -10.21 13.26 -19.54
CA ASP A 215 -9.05 14.05 -19.17
C ASP A 215 -7.96 13.20 -18.47
N LEU A 216 -6.79 13.82 -18.28
CA LEU A 216 -5.64 13.18 -17.62
C LEU A 216 -5.94 12.86 -16.15
N ASP A 217 -6.76 13.66 -15.47
CA ASP A 217 -7.06 13.49 -14.04
C ASP A 217 -7.94 12.26 -13.79
N GLN A 218 -8.88 11.96 -14.69
CA GLN A 218 -9.67 10.75 -14.70
C GLN A 218 -8.81 9.52 -14.95
N LEU A 219 -7.85 9.60 -15.87
CA LEU A 219 -6.86 8.54 -16.09
C LEU A 219 -5.97 8.33 -14.86
N VAL A 220 -5.47 9.40 -14.27
CA VAL A 220 -4.71 9.41 -13.01
C VAL A 220 -5.50 8.73 -11.89
N THR A 221 -6.78 9.06 -11.77
CA THR A 221 -7.68 8.46 -10.78
C THR A 221 -7.81 6.96 -11.02
N VAL A 222 -8.03 6.51 -12.25
CA VAL A 222 -8.08 5.08 -12.60
C VAL A 222 -6.74 4.39 -12.31
N LEU A 223 -5.61 4.99 -12.65
CA LEU A 223 -4.27 4.45 -12.37
C LEU A 223 -4.03 4.26 -10.88
N LEU A 224 -4.44 5.21 -10.04
CA LEU A 224 -4.33 5.15 -8.58
C LEU A 224 -5.29 4.14 -7.97
N THR A 225 -6.57 4.19 -8.35
CA THR A 225 -7.66 3.46 -7.69
C THR A 225 -7.82 2.03 -8.19
N ALA A 226 -7.74 1.81 -9.50
CA ALA A 226 -7.97 0.49 -10.10
C ALA A 226 -6.68 -0.32 -10.24
N TYR A 227 -5.54 0.34 -10.46
CA TYR A 227 -4.27 -0.32 -10.73
C TYR A 227 -3.20 -0.11 -9.63
N GLY A 228 -3.40 0.84 -8.70
CA GLY A 228 -2.49 1.09 -7.59
C GLY A 228 -1.15 1.74 -8.00
N PHE A 229 -1.08 2.42 -9.15
CA PHE A 229 0.13 3.12 -9.60
C PHE A 229 0.31 4.46 -8.87
N SER A 230 1.57 4.82 -8.58
CA SER A 230 1.95 6.18 -8.20
C SER A 230 2.35 6.99 -9.44
N ILE A 231 1.96 8.26 -9.49
CA ILE A 231 2.17 9.13 -10.67
C ILE A 231 3.41 10.00 -10.49
N GLN A 232 4.21 10.10 -11.55
CA GLN A 232 5.39 10.97 -11.64
C GLN A 232 5.25 11.88 -12.86
N HIS A 233 5.38 13.20 -12.68
CA HIS A 233 5.26 14.16 -13.79
C HIS A 233 6.57 14.25 -14.60
N TRP A 234 6.46 14.28 -15.93
CA TRP A 234 7.58 14.41 -16.87
C TRP A 234 7.50 15.76 -17.61
N ASP A 235 8.57 16.54 -17.57
CA ASP A 235 8.67 17.84 -18.26
C ASP A 235 9.45 17.66 -19.59
N ALA A 236 8.83 18.05 -20.71
CA ALA A 236 9.33 17.74 -22.05
C ALA A 236 10.44 18.69 -22.54
N GLU A 237 10.59 19.89 -21.96
CA GLU A 237 11.63 20.85 -22.40
C GLU A 237 13.02 20.53 -21.85
N ARG A 238 13.10 19.71 -20.80
CA ARG A 238 14.34 19.25 -20.21
C ARG A 238 14.43 17.75 -20.50
N GLY A 239 15.30 17.33 -21.42
CA GLY A 239 15.63 15.91 -21.67
C GLY A 239 16.32 15.19 -20.48
N ARG A 240 15.96 15.56 -19.25
CA ARG A 240 16.26 14.94 -17.95
C ARG A 240 14.99 15.08 -17.12
N GLY A 241 14.48 13.99 -16.56
CA GLY A 241 13.45 14.03 -15.52
C GLY A 241 13.95 14.90 -14.37
N GLY A 242 13.50 16.15 -14.34
CA GLY A 242 14.07 17.21 -13.54
C GLY A 242 12.98 18.18 -13.13
N CYS A 243 12.54 18.02 -11.89
CA CYS A 243 11.69 18.95 -11.15
C CYS A 243 12.16 20.39 -11.38
N SER A 244 11.26 21.23 -11.90
CA SER A 244 11.50 22.65 -12.10
C SER A 244 11.52 23.40 -10.76
N ARG A 245 12.68 23.94 -10.38
CA ARG A 245 12.75 25.30 -9.84
C ARG A 245 13.80 26.11 -10.58
N GLY A 246 13.51 27.40 -10.70
CA GLY A 246 14.13 28.36 -11.59
C GLY A 246 15.63 28.58 -11.41
N ASN A 247 16.20 28.99 -12.54
CA ASN A 247 17.57 29.41 -12.83
C ASN A 247 18.22 30.32 -11.77
N SER A 248 19.53 30.17 -11.60
CA SER A 248 20.49 31.07 -12.28
C SER A 248 21.95 30.58 -12.22
N ARG A 249 22.53 30.40 -13.42
CA ARG A 249 23.94 30.63 -13.86
C ARG A 249 25.03 29.72 -13.27
N GLU A 250 26.03 29.19 -13.99
CA GLU A 250 26.72 29.57 -15.23
C GLU A 250 27.52 28.35 -15.80
N ARG A 251 27.67 28.31 -17.15
CA ARG A 251 28.75 27.82 -18.07
C ARG A 251 29.90 26.94 -17.53
N GLU A 252 30.62 26.07 -18.26
CA GLU A 252 30.86 25.65 -19.66
C GLU A 252 31.69 24.33 -19.53
N GLY A 253 31.54 23.26 -20.33
CA GLY A 253 32.26 23.05 -21.60
C GLY A 253 32.85 21.61 -21.70
N GLU A 254 33.01 21.12 -22.95
CA GLU A 254 33.74 19.91 -23.43
C GLU A 254 33.11 18.50 -23.26
N SER A 255 33.43 17.46 -24.05
CA SER A 255 33.51 17.21 -25.50
C SER A 255 33.76 15.69 -25.70
N LEU A 256 33.04 15.06 -26.64
CA LEU A 256 33.43 13.90 -27.47
C LEU A 256 33.57 12.45 -26.91
N LYS A 257 32.77 11.57 -27.56
CA LYS A 257 33.11 10.32 -28.32
C LYS A 257 33.18 8.93 -27.65
N GLY A 258 32.47 7.99 -28.32
CA GLY A 258 32.72 6.55 -28.41
C GLY A 258 31.81 5.69 -27.52
N ALA A 259 31.22 4.55 -27.90
CA ALA A 259 31.28 3.72 -29.09
C ALA A 259 30.07 2.72 -29.09
N SER A 260 29.78 2.17 -30.28
CA SER A 260 29.00 0.96 -30.72
C SER A 260 28.34 0.02 -29.68
N ARG A 261 27.09 -0.47 -29.86
CA ARG A 261 26.60 -1.57 -30.78
C ARG A 261 27.47 -2.84 -30.69
N ASP A 262 27.02 -4.08 -30.55
CA ASP A 262 25.75 -4.84 -30.55
C ASP A 262 25.95 -6.01 -29.52
N ASP A 263 24.95 -6.65 -28.93
CA ASP A 263 24.46 -7.99 -29.34
C ASP A 263 23.49 -8.46 -28.22
N ALA A 264 22.22 -8.71 -28.53
CA ALA A 264 21.64 -10.02 -28.90
C ALA A 264 21.12 -10.80 -27.68
N ILE A 265 19.80 -10.97 -27.71
CA ILE A 265 18.93 -11.72 -26.81
C ILE A 265 19.19 -13.22 -27.02
N ASP A 266 19.22 -14.00 -25.94
CA ASP A 266 18.97 -15.44 -26.02
C ASP A 266 17.98 -15.87 -24.93
N LEU A 267 16.85 -16.40 -25.39
CA LEU A 267 15.84 -17.10 -24.62
C LEU A 267 16.10 -18.58 -24.82
N ASP A 268 16.36 -19.33 -23.76
CA ASP A 268 16.05 -20.76 -23.77
C ASP A 268 15.51 -21.23 -22.42
N ALA A 269 14.48 -22.06 -22.52
CA ALA A 269 13.64 -22.52 -21.45
C ALA A 269 13.74 -24.05 -21.34
N SER A 270 14.00 -24.59 -20.14
CA SER A 270 13.57 -25.96 -19.81
C SER A 270 13.64 -26.27 -18.30
N VAL A 271 12.45 -26.31 -17.69
CA VAL A 271 11.87 -27.36 -16.81
C VAL A 271 12.78 -28.10 -15.80
N SER A 272 12.35 -28.13 -14.53
CA SER A 272 12.23 -29.38 -13.73
C SER A 272 11.31 -29.17 -12.51
N VAL A 273 10.22 -29.93 -12.49
CA VAL A 273 9.31 -30.15 -11.35
C VAL A 273 9.83 -31.35 -10.57
N ALA A 274 10.05 -31.20 -9.26
CA ALA A 274 10.28 -32.33 -8.36
C ALA A 274 9.22 -32.31 -7.24
N LEU A 275 8.48 -33.41 -7.16
CA LEU A 275 7.52 -33.79 -6.12
C LEU A 275 8.23 -34.69 -5.10
N LEU A 276 7.61 -34.83 -3.91
CA LEU A 276 7.95 -35.64 -2.72
C LEU A 276 8.73 -34.83 -1.66
N GLU A 277 8.38 -34.79 -0.37
CA GLU A 277 7.55 -35.70 0.44
C GLU A 277 7.13 -34.98 1.73
N SER A 278 6.02 -35.44 2.32
CA SER A 278 5.45 -34.93 3.57
C SER A 278 6.35 -35.19 4.78
N THR A 279 6.69 -34.14 5.53
CA THR A 279 7.04 -34.23 6.95
C THR A 279 6.36 -33.10 7.72
N PHE A 280 5.80 -33.45 8.88
CA PHE A 280 5.11 -32.57 9.84
C PHE A 280 6.00 -31.38 10.26
N PRO A 281 5.41 -30.23 10.63
CA PRO A 281 6.16 -28.98 10.81
C PRO A 281 7.01 -29.00 12.08
N PRO A 282 8.24 -28.47 12.05
CA PRO A 282 8.90 -28.05 13.28
C PRO A 282 8.26 -26.76 13.81
N SER A 283 8.35 -26.60 15.13
CA SER A 283 7.96 -25.49 16.01
C SER A 283 7.74 -24.12 15.33
N GLU A 284 6.67 -23.42 15.76
CA GLU A 284 6.38 -22.02 15.44
C GLU A 284 7.64 -21.15 15.40
N ASP A 285 8.04 -20.80 14.18
CA ASP A 285 9.17 -19.95 13.88
C ASP A 285 9.02 -18.61 14.61
N CYS A 286 10.10 -18.12 15.23
CA CYS A 286 10.12 -16.81 15.88
C CYS A 286 9.97 -15.69 14.83
N GLY A 287 8.73 -15.36 14.47
CA GLY A 287 8.36 -14.13 13.78
C GLY A 287 9.17 -13.84 12.52
N ALA A 288 9.05 -14.65 11.47
CA ALA A 288 9.76 -14.39 10.22
C ALA A 288 9.45 -12.98 9.66
N ILE A 289 10.37 -12.43 8.85
CA ILE A 289 10.09 -11.31 7.93
C ILE A 289 9.17 -11.88 6.83
N ASP A 290 7.94 -12.23 7.17
CA ASP A 290 7.18 -13.23 6.43
C ASP A 290 6.44 -12.61 5.22
N LYS A 291 6.15 -11.31 5.29
CA LYS A 291 5.21 -10.65 4.36
C LYS A 291 5.85 -9.81 3.25
N ALA A 292 7.17 -9.55 3.32
CA ALA A 292 7.84 -8.66 2.37
C ALA A 292 9.08 -9.30 1.73
N LYS A 293 8.90 -9.99 0.60
CA LYS A 293 9.98 -10.63 -0.18
C LYS A 293 11.19 -9.71 -0.37
N HIS A 294 10.96 -8.44 -0.69
CA HIS A 294 12.04 -7.47 -0.88
C HIS A 294 12.86 -7.20 0.40
N TRP A 295 12.22 -7.14 1.57
CA TRP A 295 12.93 -6.98 2.83
C TRP A 295 13.72 -8.25 3.19
N ARG A 296 13.15 -9.44 2.96
CA ARG A 296 13.86 -10.70 3.15
C ARG A 296 15.13 -10.74 2.30
N ASP A 297 14.99 -10.47 1.00
CA ASP A 297 16.12 -10.48 0.06
C ASP A 297 17.18 -9.44 0.44
N PHE A 298 16.75 -8.23 0.82
CA PHE A 298 17.65 -7.14 1.22
C PHE A 298 18.36 -7.41 2.55
N LEU A 299 17.69 -8.06 3.52
CA LEU A 299 18.25 -8.35 4.84
C LEU A 299 18.97 -9.70 4.90
N ALA A 300 18.89 -10.52 3.85
CA ALA A 300 19.53 -11.83 3.78
C ALA A 300 21.02 -11.81 4.19
N PRO A 301 21.85 -10.82 3.79
CA PRO A 301 23.25 -10.76 4.23
C PRO A 301 23.45 -10.52 5.73
N ILE A 302 22.42 -10.04 6.44
CA ILE A 302 22.44 -9.73 7.87
C ILE A 302 21.77 -10.87 8.66
N THR A 303 20.79 -11.56 8.08
CA THR A 303 20.12 -12.71 8.71
C THR A 303 20.80 -14.04 8.43
N ALA A 304 21.72 -14.11 7.47
CA ALA A 304 22.46 -15.33 7.16
C ALA A 304 23.39 -15.79 8.30
N ASP A 305 23.62 -17.10 8.41
CA ASP A 305 24.51 -17.71 9.41
C ASP A 305 25.95 -17.21 9.32
N SER A 306 26.39 -16.76 8.15
CA SER A 306 27.72 -16.18 7.97
C SER A 306 27.86 -14.81 8.65
N TRP A 307 26.76 -14.09 8.87
CA TRP A 307 26.79 -12.76 9.46
C TRP A 307 27.24 -12.81 10.92
N ARG A 308 28.42 -12.24 11.19
CA ARG A 308 29.08 -12.21 12.51
C ARG A 308 29.10 -13.59 13.18
N SER A 309 29.38 -14.62 12.38
CA SER A 309 29.49 -16.02 12.82
C SER A 309 28.23 -16.53 13.52
N GLY A 310 27.06 -16.37 12.90
CA GLY A 310 25.77 -16.83 13.42
C GLY A 310 25.19 -15.92 14.50
N ALA A 311 25.38 -14.60 14.38
CA ALA A 311 24.89 -13.65 15.37
C ALA A 311 23.36 -13.59 15.41
N PHE A 312 22.68 -13.70 14.26
CA PHE A 312 21.22 -13.71 14.22
C PHE A 312 20.63 -14.93 14.94
N ALA A 313 21.15 -16.13 14.66
CA ALA A 313 20.78 -17.36 15.38
C ALA A 313 21.11 -17.34 16.89
N ARG A 314 22.04 -16.48 17.35
CA ARG A 314 22.25 -16.24 18.79
C ARG A 314 21.15 -15.38 19.41
N ILE A 315 20.57 -14.45 18.66
CA ILE A 315 19.43 -13.64 19.11
C ILE A 315 18.22 -14.56 19.29
N GLU A 316 17.93 -15.43 18.32
CA GLU A 316 16.81 -16.38 18.40
C GLU A 316 16.94 -17.31 19.62
N ARG A 317 18.10 -17.96 19.77
CA ARG A 317 18.37 -18.79 20.96
C ARG A 317 18.30 -18.02 22.28
N PHE A 318 18.69 -16.75 22.29
CA PHE A 318 18.51 -15.91 23.47
C PHE A 318 17.03 -15.75 23.80
N LEU A 319 16.17 -15.45 22.82
CA LEU A 319 14.73 -15.29 23.05
C LEU A 319 14.08 -16.60 23.49
N ASP A 320 14.44 -17.72 22.88
CA ASP A 320 13.93 -19.04 23.26
C ASP A 320 14.33 -19.36 24.70
N GLY A 321 15.60 -19.15 25.05
CA GLY A 321 16.09 -19.35 26.42
C GLY A 321 15.44 -18.42 27.45
N GLU A 322 15.00 -17.22 27.06
CA GLU A 322 14.25 -16.32 27.95
C GLU A 322 12.80 -16.78 28.13
N LYS A 323 12.15 -17.26 27.06
CA LYS A 323 10.81 -17.87 27.12
C LYS A 323 10.82 -19.15 27.95
N GLU A 324 11.83 -20.01 27.80
CA GLU A 324 12.01 -21.25 28.59
C GLU A 324 12.13 -20.96 30.09
N LYS A 325 12.70 -19.80 30.47
CA LYS A 325 12.75 -19.33 31.87
C LYS A 325 11.41 -18.76 32.36
N GLY A 326 10.35 -18.83 31.56
CA GLY A 326 9.02 -18.29 31.88
C GLY A 326 8.93 -16.77 31.81
N ARG A 327 9.86 -16.08 31.13
CA ARG A 327 9.80 -14.63 30.97
C ARG A 327 8.81 -14.25 29.88
N VAL A 328 8.01 -13.22 30.13
CA VAL A 328 7.11 -12.65 29.14
C VAL A 328 7.89 -11.64 28.30
N ILE A 329 8.08 -11.96 27.02
CA ILE A 329 8.83 -11.12 26.07
C ILE A 329 7.85 -10.38 25.17
N LEU A 330 8.09 -9.08 24.97
CA LEU A 330 7.29 -8.16 24.16
C LEU A 330 8.13 -7.58 23.02
N PRO A 331 7.51 -7.22 21.88
CA PRO A 331 6.11 -7.50 21.51
C PRO A 331 5.90 -9.02 21.21
N PRO A 332 4.65 -9.48 20.93
CA PRO A 332 4.41 -10.83 20.44
C PRO A 332 5.31 -11.18 19.24
N ALA A 333 5.63 -12.46 19.06
CA ALA A 333 6.60 -12.91 18.06
C ALA A 333 6.25 -12.43 16.64
N THR A 334 4.96 -12.45 16.29
CA THR A 334 4.43 -11.98 14.99
C THR A 334 4.72 -10.51 14.70
N ASP A 335 4.98 -9.71 15.75
CA ASP A 335 5.08 -8.27 15.67
C ASP A 335 6.53 -7.79 15.77
N ILE A 336 7.50 -8.66 16.12
CA ILE A 336 8.91 -8.28 16.30
C ILE A 336 9.46 -7.51 15.07
N PHE A 337 9.10 -7.97 13.88
CA PHE A 337 9.52 -7.36 12.61
C PHE A 337 8.41 -6.57 11.91
N ASN A 338 7.37 -6.12 12.62
CA ASN A 338 6.27 -5.34 12.03
C ASN A 338 6.79 -4.09 11.29
N ALA A 339 7.83 -3.43 11.78
CA ALA A 339 8.46 -2.29 11.08
C ALA A 339 8.88 -2.61 9.64
N PHE A 340 9.37 -3.81 9.37
CA PHE A 340 9.72 -4.24 8.01
C PHE A 340 8.50 -4.76 7.25
N ASN A 341 7.64 -5.52 7.91
CA ASN A 341 6.48 -6.15 7.29
C ASN A 341 5.43 -5.13 6.80
N SER A 342 5.27 -4.01 7.51
CA SER A 342 4.31 -2.95 7.17
C SER A 342 4.90 -1.84 6.29
N CYS A 343 6.22 -1.67 6.30
CA CYS A 343 6.87 -0.63 5.50
C CYS A 343 7.16 -1.13 4.08
N PRO A 344 6.61 -0.50 3.01
CA PRO A 344 6.91 -0.92 1.65
C PRO A 344 8.38 -0.65 1.30
N PHE A 345 9.16 -1.70 1.08
CA PHE A 345 10.61 -1.59 0.79
C PHE A 345 10.94 -0.55 -0.29
N ARG A 346 10.34 -0.66 -1.48
CA ARG A 346 10.58 0.31 -2.58
C ARG A 346 10.03 1.70 -2.30
N GLY A 347 9.04 1.81 -1.41
CA GLY A 347 8.44 3.07 -0.97
C GLY A 347 9.17 3.72 0.21
N LEU A 348 10.18 3.06 0.78
CA LEU A 348 10.91 3.57 1.94
C LEU A 348 11.55 4.93 1.62
N LYS A 349 11.24 5.91 2.47
CA LYS A 349 11.68 7.30 2.31
C LYS A 349 12.06 7.97 3.63
N VAL A 350 11.53 7.51 4.77
CA VAL A 350 11.88 8.00 6.11
C VAL A 350 12.29 6.84 7.00
N VAL A 351 13.29 7.04 7.86
CA VAL A 351 13.67 6.13 8.94
C VAL A 351 13.60 6.87 10.26
N LEU A 352 12.82 6.36 11.21
CA LEU A 352 12.73 6.88 12.58
C LEU A 352 13.27 5.85 13.56
N LEU A 353 14.19 6.28 14.42
CA LEU A 353 14.84 5.40 15.39
C LEU A 353 14.29 5.58 16.81
N GLY A 354 13.87 4.47 17.41
CA GLY A 354 13.57 4.34 18.83
C GLY A 354 14.65 3.58 19.60
N GLN A 355 14.49 3.46 20.91
CA GLN A 355 15.44 2.77 21.79
C GLN A 355 15.05 1.30 21.98
N ASP A 356 13.99 1.06 22.73
CA ASP A 356 13.41 -0.26 23.01
C ASP A 356 11.89 -0.23 22.89
N PRO A 357 11.22 -1.39 22.72
CA PRO A 357 9.78 -1.45 22.67
C PRO A 357 9.19 -1.03 24.01
N TYR A 358 7.95 -0.57 23.97
CA TYR A 358 7.16 -0.44 25.18
C TYR A 358 7.06 -1.77 25.94
N HIS A 359 7.19 -1.72 27.26
CA HIS A 359 7.35 -2.90 28.10
C HIS A 359 6.06 -3.34 28.83
N ASP A 360 4.95 -2.63 28.67
CA ASP A 360 3.67 -3.08 29.23
C ASP A 360 2.94 -4.01 28.26
N LEU A 361 2.15 -4.94 28.82
CA LEU A 361 1.38 -5.89 28.04
C LEU A 361 0.40 -5.16 27.10
N HIS A 362 0.24 -5.70 25.89
CA HIS A 362 -0.64 -5.15 24.86
C HIS A 362 -0.32 -3.70 24.45
N GLN A 363 0.89 -3.22 24.72
CA GLN A 363 1.32 -1.88 24.35
C GLN A 363 2.13 -1.87 23.05
N ALA A 364 3.26 -2.58 23.01
CA ALA A 364 4.14 -2.64 21.84
C ALA A 364 3.59 -3.57 20.76
N HIS A 365 3.74 -3.16 19.50
CA HIS A 365 3.40 -3.96 18.31
C HIS A 365 4.47 -3.84 17.19
N GLY A 366 5.73 -3.64 17.59
CA GLY A 366 6.87 -3.68 16.65
C GLY A 366 7.22 -2.38 15.92
N LEU A 367 6.52 -1.28 16.19
CA LEU A 367 6.85 0.05 15.67
C LEU A 367 7.33 0.98 16.80
N CYS A 368 8.43 1.71 16.60
CA CYS A 368 8.90 2.67 17.60
C CYS A 368 7.87 3.78 17.86
N PHE A 369 7.71 4.21 19.12
CA PHE A 369 6.73 5.21 19.57
C PHE A 369 5.24 4.86 19.40
N SER A 370 4.89 3.79 18.69
CA SER A 370 3.49 3.41 18.49
C SER A 370 2.98 2.46 19.57
N VAL A 371 1.69 2.57 19.88
CA VAL A 371 0.96 1.63 20.74
C VAL A 371 -0.28 1.09 20.03
N LEU A 372 -0.79 -0.07 20.45
CA LEU A 372 -2.06 -0.60 19.94
C LEU A 372 -3.24 0.36 20.20
N PRO A 373 -4.34 0.26 19.43
CA PRO A 373 -5.60 0.93 19.72
C PRO A 373 -6.06 0.69 21.17
N GLU A 374 -6.87 1.60 21.71
CA GLU A 374 -7.35 1.61 23.11
C GLU A 374 -6.28 1.74 24.21
N VAL A 375 -4.99 1.67 23.87
CA VAL A 375 -3.91 1.93 24.83
C VAL A 375 -3.74 3.44 25.05
N ALA A 376 -3.63 3.83 26.31
CA ALA A 376 -3.40 5.22 26.69
C ALA A 376 -2.12 5.77 26.04
N LEU A 377 -2.20 6.99 25.50
CA LEU A 377 -1.08 7.66 24.84
C LEU A 377 0.13 7.79 25.77
N PRO A 378 1.27 7.17 25.42
CA PRO A 378 2.50 7.33 26.20
C PRO A 378 2.95 8.79 26.24
N PRO A 379 3.66 9.23 27.30
CA PRO A 379 4.06 10.63 27.45
C PRO A 379 4.85 11.19 26.26
N SER A 380 5.78 10.41 25.70
CA SER A 380 6.53 10.80 24.50
C SER A 380 5.63 11.00 23.29
N LEU A 381 4.65 10.10 23.07
CA LEU A 381 3.72 10.20 21.94
C LEU A 381 2.77 11.41 22.08
N ARG A 382 2.34 11.74 23.30
CA ARG A 382 1.59 12.97 23.55
C ARG A 382 2.37 14.22 23.16
N ASN A 383 3.68 14.24 23.43
CA ASN A 383 4.54 15.36 23.03
C ASN A 383 4.80 15.37 21.51
N ILE A 384 4.86 14.20 20.86
CA ILE A 384 4.88 14.09 19.40
C ILE A 384 3.63 14.73 18.78
N TYR A 385 2.44 14.39 19.28
CA TYR A 385 1.19 14.98 18.79
C TYR A 385 1.09 16.48 19.05
N LYS A 386 1.58 16.97 20.20
CA LYS A 386 1.65 18.40 20.48
C LYS A 386 2.51 19.14 19.46
N GLU A 387 3.69 18.60 19.14
CA GLU A 387 4.57 19.19 18.12
C GLU A 387 3.92 19.13 16.73
N LEU A 388 3.33 18.00 16.33
CA LEU A 388 2.61 17.87 15.06
C LEU A 388 1.46 18.89 14.93
N THR A 389 0.74 19.15 16.02
CA THR A 389 -0.36 20.13 16.03
C THR A 389 0.13 21.54 15.74
N THR A 390 1.33 21.89 16.20
CA THR A 390 1.94 23.21 15.95
C THR A 390 2.73 23.28 14.64
N ASP A 391 3.26 22.15 14.16
CA ASP A 391 4.15 22.08 13.00
C ASP A 391 3.40 21.84 11.67
N ILE A 392 2.37 20.99 11.68
CA ILE A 392 1.62 20.61 10.48
C ILE A 392 0.25 21.29 10.49
N ALA A 393 0.06 22.22 9.55
CA ALA A 393 -1.21 22.94 9.40
C ALA A 393 -2.40 21.97 9.22
N GLY A 394 -3.42 22.13 10.05
CA GLY A 394 -4.63 21.32 10.01
C GLY A 394 -4.54 19.94 10.68
N PHE A 395 -3.39 19.59 11.28
CA PHE A 395 -3.24 18.33 12.00
C PHE A 395 -4.18 18.27 13.22
N GLN A 396 -4.89 17.15 13.34
CA GLN A 396 -5.75 16.83 14.46
C GLN A 396 -5.23 15.57 15.15
N ALA A 397 -4.80 15.71 16.39
CA ALA A 397 -4.30 14.60 17.19
C ALA A 397 -5.42 13.56 17.43
N PRO A 398 -5.24 12.29 17.02
CA PRO A 398 -6.21 11.25 17.34
C PRO A 398 -6.19 10.90 18.83
N ARG A 399 -7.20 10.16 19.28
CA ARG A 399 -7.27 9.66 20.67
C ARG A 399 -6.48 8.37 20.92
N HIS A 400 -5.93 7.76 19.85
CA HIS A 400 -5.12 6.53 19.92
C HIS A 400 -3.67 6.77 19.53
N GLY A 401 -2.79 5.82 19.87
CA GLY A 401 -1.36 5.86 19.55
C GLY A 401 -0.90 4.91 18.45
N TYR A 402 -1.84 4.39 17.66
CA TYR A 402 -1.57 3.50 16.54
C TYR A 402 -1.06 4.27 15.31
N LEU A 403 0.21 4.05 14.94
CA LEU A 403 0.96 4.81 13.92
C LEU A 403 1.22 3.99 12.65
N GLN A 404 0.51 2.88 12.47
CA GLN A 404 0.70 1.94 11.36
C GLN A 404 0.65 2.62 9.97
N SER A 405 -0.27 3.57 9.79
CA SER A 405 -0.42 4.30 8.52
C SER A 405 0.80 5.14 8.16
N TRP A 406 1.69 5.50 9.09
CA TRP A 406 2.97 6.09 8.76
C TRP A 406 3.93 5.06 8.18
N SER A 407 3.97 3.85 8.76
CA SER A 407 4.81 2.76 8.26
C SER A 407 4.45 2.41 6.80
N GLU A 408 3.16 2.26 6.53
CA GLU A 408 2.60 1.95 5.21
C GLU A 408 2.93 3.00 4.13
N GLN A 409 3.19 4.24 4.53
CA GLN A 409 3.61 5.32 3.62
C GLN A 409 5.10 5.28 3.26
N GLY A 410 5.88 4.34 3.82
CA GLY A 410 7.32 4.26 3.60
C GLY A 410 8.16 4.86 4.73
N MET A 411 7.67 4.83 5.97
CA MET A 411 8.43 5.23 7.16
C MET A 411 8.86 4.01 7.97
N LEU A 412 10.14 3.64 7.94
CA LEU A 412 10.66 2.55 8.77
C LEU A 412 10.77 3.02 10.23
N MET A 413 9.90 2.50 11.10
CA MET A 413 9.81 2.86 12.51
C MET A 413 10.55 1.83 13.39
N LEU A 414 11.89 1.92 13.41
CA LEU A 414 12.77 0.87 13.95
C LEU A 414 13.26 1.20 15.37
N ASN A 415 13.04 0.30 16.33
CA ASN A 415 13.75 0.36 17.61
C ASN A 415 15.16 -0.23 17.49
N ALA A 416 16.13 0.24 18.27
CA ALA A 416 17.47 -0.35 18.31
C ALA A 416 17.51 -1.71 19.03
N THR A 417 16.61 -1.93 19.98
CA THR A 417 16.31 -3.24 20.55
C THR A 417 14.92 -3.65 20.11
N LEU A 418 14.72 -4.86 19.55
CA LEU A 418 13.41 -5.26 19.00
C LEU A 418 12.52 -6.01 19.99
N THR A 419 13.06 -6.47 21.12
CA THR A 419 12.27 -7.10 22.19
C THR A 419 12.64 -6.55 23.56
N VAL A 420 11.75 -6.75 24.54
CA VAL A 420 11.94 -6.36 25.94
C VAL A 420 11.19 -7.35 26.84
N GLU A 421 11.71 -7.62 28.04
CA GLU A 421 10.97 -8.34 29.07
C GLU A 421 9.88 -7.42 29.65
N ALA A 422 8.68 -7.98 29.87
CA ALA A 422 7.54 -7.25 30.40
C ALA A 422 7.90 -6.50 31.70
N HIS A 423 7.50 -5.22 31.76
CA HIS A 423 7.72 -4.28 32.85
C HIS A 423 9.20 -3.98 33.17
N LYS A 424 10.14 -4.36 32.30
CA LYS A 424 11.58 -4.10 32.49
C LYS A 424 12.17 -3.40 31.28
N ALA A 425 12.03 -2.08 31.24
CA ALA A 425 12.68 -1.23 30.24
C ALA A 425 14.16 -1.57 30.08
N ASN A 426 14.65 -1.60 28.85
CA ASN A 426 16.04 -1.88 28.48
C ASN A 426 16.60 -3.26 28.89
N SER A 427 15.77 -4.18 29.37
CA SER A 427 16.19 -5.53 29.82
C SER A 427 16.99 -6.30 28.77
N HIS A 428 16.69 -6.11 27.48
CA HIS A 428 17.34 -6.80 26.38
C HIS A 428 18.42 -5.98 25.68
N SER A 429 18.61 -4.71 26.04
CA SER A 429 19.48 -3.76 25.32
C SER A 429 20.94 -4.21 25.21
N LYS A 430 21.46 -4.89 26.24
CA LYS A 430 22.85 -5.36 26.33
C LYS A 430 23.02 -6.87 26.11
N THR A 431 21.96 -7.65 26.28
CA THR A 431 22.01 -9.11 26.39
C THR A 431 21.53 -9.81 25.13
N SER A 432 20.60 -9.21 24.39
CA SER A 432 19.95 -9.87 23.25
C SER A 432 20.77 -9.93 21.98
N GLY A 433 21.65 -8.94 21.74
CA GLY A 433 22.34 -8.77 20.45
C GLY A 433 21.59 -7.89 19.44
N TRP A 434 20.37 -7.43 19.74
CA TRP A 434 19.55 -6.63 18.82
C TRP A 434 20.24 -5.36 18.32
N THR A 435 20.93 -4.63 19.19
CA THR A 435 21.60 -3.38 18.79
C THR A 435 22.60 -3.62 17.65
N ALA A 436 23.32 -4.74 17.67
CA ALA A 436 24.28 -5.07 16.60
C ALA A 436 23.56 -5.41 15.28
N PHE A 437 22.39 -6.05 15.36
CA PHE A 437 21.53 -6.33 14.22
C PHE A 437 20.98 -5.03 13.61
N THR A 438 20.36 -4.18 14.41
CA THR A 438 19.77 -2.93 13.92
C THR A 438 20.83 -1.94 13.42
N ASP A 439 22.03 -1.94 14.02
CA ASP A 439 23.16 -1.14 13.51
C ASP A 439 23.59 -1.61 12.12
N ALA A 440 23.63 -2.93 11.88
CA ALA A 440 23.89 -3.48 10.56
C ALA A 440 22.77 -3.15 9.57
N VAL A 441 21.50 -3.18 10.00
CA VAL A 441 20.36 -2.77 9.16
C VAL A 441 20.49 -1.30 8.74
N ILE A 442 20.77 -0.39 9.68
CA ILE A 442 20.93 1.04 9.38
C ILE A 442 22.08 1.27 8.40
N GLN A 443 23.23 0.62 8.64
CA GLN A 443 24.38 0.73 7.75
C GLN A 443 24.09 0.16 6.36
N HIS A 444 23.41 -0.98 6.27
CA HIS A 444 23.05 -1.61 5.01
C HIS A 444 22.03 -0.78 4.22
N LEU A 445 21.03 -0.19 4.91
CA LEU A 445 20.13 0.79 4.32
C LEU A 445 20.89 1.99 3.76
N SER A 446 21.82 2.54 4.53
CA SER A 446 22.59 3.70 4.11
C SER A 446 23.47 3.43 2.87
N GLN A 447 23.96 2.20 2.72
CA GLN A 447 24.90 1.87 1.63
C GLN A 447 24.17 1.38 0.38
N HIS A 448 23.12 0.57 0.55
CA HIS A 448 22.57 -0.24 -0.52
C HIS A 448 21.11 0.05 -0.85
N HIS A 449 20.36 0.77 -0.01
CA HIS A 449 18.96 1.04 -0.31
C HIS A 449 18.85 1.92 -1.56
N PRO A 450 18.01 1.56 -2.56
CA PRO A 450 17.96 2.29 -3.83
C PRO A 450 17.56 3.76 -3.68
N ASN A 451 16.69 4.06 -2.72
CA ASN A 451 16.22 5.42 -2.46
C ASN A 451 17.20 6.20 -1.57
N ARG A 452 17.26 7.53 -1.78
CA ARG A 452 17.77 8.46 -0.75
C ARG A 452 16.73 8.56 0.37
N LEU A 453 17.20 8.68 1.61
CA LEU A 453 16.34 8.54 2.80
C LEU A 453 16.51 9.75 3.72
N VAL A 454 15.46 10.09 4.45
CA VAL A 454 15.51 11.01 5.60
C VAL A 454 15.59 10.19 6.88
N PHE A 455 16.62 10.40 7.70
CA PHE A 455 16.77 9.80 9.03
C PHE A 455 16.38 10.81 10.10
N LEU A 456 15.38 10.46 10.92
CA LEU A 456 14.95 11.24 12.08
C LEU A 456 15.62 10.68 13.34
N LEU A 457 16.54 11.46 13.92
CA LEU A 457 17.33 11.06 15.09
C LEU A 457 16.94 11.90 16.31
N TRP A 458 16.01 11.38 17.11
CA TRP A 458 15.48 12.07 18.29
C TRP A 458 16.23 11.64 19.55
N GLY A 459 17.00 12.57 20.12
CA GLY A 459 17.78 12.37 21.34
C GLY A 459 19.14 11.71 21.13
N GLY A 460 19.99 11.80 22.16
CA GLY A 460 21.38 11.38 22.09
C GLY A 460 21.59 9.92 21.71
N TYR A 461 20.70 9.01 22.14
CA TYR A 461 20.79 7.59 21.79
C TYR A 461 20.65 7.36 20.27
N ALA A 462 19.65 7.98 19.63
CA ALA A 462 19.45 7.90 18.19
C ALA A 462 20.56 8.66 17.42
N GLN A 463 20.98 9.83 17.92
CA GLN A 463 22.04 10.64 17.30
C GLN A 463 23.40 9.91 17.24
N GLN A 464 23.69 9.02 18.21
CA GLN A 464 24.89 8.16 18.14
C GLN A 464 24.91 7.23 16.91
N LYS A 465 23.75 6.95 16.31
CA LYS A 465 23.63 6.14 15.08
C LYS A 465 23.97 6.92 13.81
N LYS A 466 24.13 8.24 13.89
CA LYS A 466 24.55 9.09 12.76
C LYS A 466 25.82 8.60 12.06
N LYS A 467 26.78 8.05 12.81
CA LYS A 467 28.02 7.47 12.27
C LYS A 467 27.82 6.27 11.33
N LEU A 468 26.63 5.66 11.34
CA LEU A 468 26.26 4.54 10.47
C LEU A 468 25.62 5.01 9.16
N ILE A 469 25.37 6.31 9.03
CA ILE A 469 24.64 6.92 7.93
C ILE A 469 25.60 7.77 7.09
N ASP A 470 25.64 7.52 5.79
CA ASP A 470 26.28 8.37 4.81
C ASP A 470 25.44 9.65 4.61
N ALA A 471 25.79 10.69 5.37
CA ALA A 471 25.15 11.99 5.31
C ALA A 471 25.44 12.78 4.01
N SER A 472 26.31 12.29 3.12
CA SER A 472 26.47 12.86 1.77
C SER A 472 25.37 12.38 0.83
N ARG A 473 24.86 11.17 1.06
CA ARG A 473 23.76 10.56 0.30
C ARG A 473 22.40 10.85 0.91
N HIS A 474 22.27 10.66 2.22
CA HIS A 474 21.03 10.75 2.97
C HIS A 474 20.90 12.09 3.72
N ILE A 475 19.67 12.48 4.07
CA ILE A 475 19.43 13.63 4.93
C ILE A 475 19.25 13.13 6.37
N VAL A 476 19.96 13.74 7.31
CA VAL A 476 19.84 13.43 8.74
C VAL A 476 19.27 14.65 9.45
N LEU A 477 18.12 14.49 10.10
CA LEU A 477 17.48 15.52 10.91
C LEU A 477 17.54 15.11 12.38
N GLU A 478 18.24 15.91 13.18
CA GLU A 478 18.46 15.67 14.60
C GLU A 478 17.55 16.59 15.43
N SER A 479 16.91 16.04 16.45
CA SER A 479 16.15 16.83 17.43
C SER A 479 16.33 16.26 18.83
N VAL A 480 15.90 17.01 19.84
CA VAL A 480 15.82 16.54 21.23
C VAL A 480 14.81 15.38 21.32
N HIS A 481 14.92 14.49 22.31
CA HIS A 481 13.93 13.41 22.45
C HIS A 481 12.56 13.95 22.92
N PRO A 482 11.41 13.42 22.45
CA PRO A 482 10.07 13.84 22.87
C PRO A 482 9.69 13.47 24.31
N SER A 483 10.60 12.89 25.10
CA SER A 483 10.31 12.48 26.48
C SER A 483 10.02 13.71 27.34
N PRO A 484 9.13 13.62 28.35
CA PRO A 484 8.93 14.70 29.31
C PRO A 484 10.23 15.23 29.94
N LEU A 485 11.25 14.38 30.08
CA LEU A 485 12.55 14.76 30.64
C LEU A 485 13.32 15.76 29.76
N SER A 486 13.01 15.85 28.47
CA SER A 486 13.78 16.62 27.50
C SER A 486 12.93 17.51 26.59
N ALA A 487 11.61 17.31 26.52
CA ALA A 487 10.79 17.95 25.52
C ALA A 487 10.81 19.50 25.59
N SER A 488 10.78 20.06 26.80
CA SER A 488 10.88 21.51 27.03
C SER A 488 12.25 22.10 26.67
N ARG A 489 13.28 21.27 26.47
CA ARG A 489 14.66 21.69 26.16
C ARG A 489 14.96 21.74 24.66
N GLY A 490 13.95 21.60 23.80
CA GLY A 490 14.10 21.75 22.34
C GLY A 490 13.35 20.74 21.48
N TRP A 491 12.42 19.94 22.04
CA TRP A 491 11.49 19.17 21.21
C TRP A 491 10.38 20.06 20.65
N PHE A 492 9.76 20.86 21.54
CA PHE A 492 8.70 21.77 21.12
C PHE A 492 9.27 22.92 20.29
N GLY A 493 8.69 23.13 19.11
CA GLY A 493 9.18 24.11 18.12
C GLY A 493 10.39 23.63 17.33
N CYS A 494 10.70 22.32 17.33
CA CYS A 494 11.78 21.79 16.49
C CYS A 494 11.38 21.68 15.01
N HIS A 495 10.09 21.69 14.70
CA HIS A 495 9.54 21.65 13.35
C HIS A 495 10.04 20.46 12.52
N CYS A 496 10.29 19.32 13.18
CA CYS A 496 10.94 18.18 12.54
C CYS A 496 10.06 17.46 11.50
N PHE A 497 8.73 17.59 11.55
CA PHE A 497 7.82 16.94 10.61
C PHE A 497 7.70 17.73 9.31
N SER A 498 7.59 19.06 9.40
CA SER A 498 7.63 19.94 8.24
C SER A 498 9.03 19.95 7.59
N ALA A 499 10.10 19.97 8.40
CA ALA A 499 11.47 19.82 7.90
C ALA A 499 11.69 18.47 7.19
N CYS A 500 11.12 17.38 7.72
CA CYS A 500 11.14 16.08 7.04
C CYS A 500 10.44 16.13 5.68
N ASN A 501 9.26 16.74 5.60
CA ASN A 501 8.54 16.90 4.35
C ASN A 501 9.30 17.78 3.34
N ALA A 502 9.92 18.87 3.79
CA ALA A 502 10.77 19.70 2.95
C ALA A 502 12.00 18.92 2.43
N ALA A 503 12.63 18.11 3.28
CA ALA A 503 13.73 17.23 2.90
C ALA A 503 13.29 16.20 1.84
N LEU A 504 12.15 15.52 2.04
CA LEU A 504 11.58 14.59 1.07
C LEU A 504 11.31 15.26 -0.28
N GLN A 505 10.67 16.43 -0.27
CA GLN A 505 10.40 17.21 -1.49
C GLN A 505 11.69 17.59 -2.21
N SER A 506 12.74 17.98 -1.48
CA SER A 506 14.04 18.32 -2.07
C SER A 506 14.72 17.14 -2.78
N MET A 507 14.37 15.91 -2.39
CA MET A 507 14.86 14.67 -2.99
C MET A 507 13.92 14.09 -4.05
N GLY A 508 12.80 14.75 -4.36
CA GLY A 508 11.78 14.27 -5.30
C GLY A 508 10.88 13.18 -4.75
N HIS A 509 10.86 12.96 -3.43
CA HIS A 509 9.94 12.03 -2.78
C HIS A 509 8.61 12.70 -2.44
N LEU A 510 7.53 11.90 -2.48
CA LEU A 510 6.24 12.32 -1.94
C LEU A 510 6.38 12.60 -0.42
N PRO A 511 5.92 13.76 0.09
CA PRO A 511 5.88 14.03 1.52
C PRO A 511 5.18 12.94 2.33
N MET A 512 5.44 12.92 3.64
CA MET A 512 4.61 12.15 4.57
C MET A 512 3.29 12.88 4.80
N HIS A 513 2.19 12.13 4.73
CA HIS A 513 0.90 12.55 5.25
C HIS A 513 0.85 12.20 6.74
N TRP A 514 1.18 13.18 7.58
CA TRP A 514 1.32 12.98 9.03
C TRP A 514 -0.02 12.80 9.75
N GLN A 515 -1.13 13.27 9.18
CA GLN A 515 -2.45 13.06 9.76
C GLN A 515 -2.75 11.57 9.85
N LEU A 516 -3.19 11.14 11.02
CA LEU A 516 -3.62 9.78 11.28
C LEU A 516 -5.14 9.66 11.11
N PRO A 517 -5.67 8.47 10.80
CA PRO A 517 -7.09 8.19 10.99
C PRO A 517 -7.52 8.60 12.39
N LEU A 518 -8.71 9.19 12.55
CA LEU A 518 -9.21 9.58 13.88
C LEU A 518 -9.69 8.37 14.69
N ASN A 519 -10.10 7.32 13.99
CA ASN A 519 -10.48 6.02 14.55
C ASN A 519 -9.46 4.98 14.10
N ALA A 520 -9.01 4.14 15.04
CA ALA A 520 -8.22 2.96 14.75
C ALA A 520 -8.97 1.73 15.26
N SER A 521 -8.97 0.68 14.44
CA SER A 521 -9.46 -0.65 14.82
C SER A 521 -8.26 -1.56 15.02
N LEU A 522 -8.39 -2.55 15.90
CA LEU A 522 -7.40 -3.63 15.95
C LEU A 522 -7.39 -4.38 14.61
N PRO A 523 -6.21 -4.75 14.10
CA PRO A 523 -6.09 -5.52 12.86
C PRO A 523 -6.69 -6.92 12.96
#